data_AF-A0A3B6FLA0-F1
#
_entry.id   AF-A0A3B6FLA0-F1
#
_cell.length_a   1.000
_cell.length_b   1.000
_cell.length_c   1.000
_cell.angle_alpha   90.00
_cell.angle_beta   90.00
_cell.angle_gamma   90.00
#
_symmetry.space_group_name_H-M   'P 1'
#
loop_
_entity.id
_entity.type
_entity.pdbx_description
1 polymer ?
#
loop_
_entity_poly.entity_id
_entity_poly.type
_entity_poly.pdbx_seq_one_letter_code
_entity_poly.pdbx_strand_id
1 'polypeptide(L)'
;MADDEVVVASAEESLTTPLLEPAASPRDPSVEVSLYRRGAGPPKVFRSGLRGPRRDRLDVRGIQAEHELRALFAFKPGVSRRGLRIRPDPATGHSAVPFRDGAAIALDGEPKVQVSWTKPASMIVVGLLVLALMAVVAFNGVPESLLSSSVVKALFSPWILASAVIVFVRLRMRPQAPPRLRMRPQAPP
;
A
#
# COMPACT_ATOMS: atom_id res chain seq x y z
N MET A 1 -19.46 -10.50 -96.56
CA MET A 1 -18.70 -9.27 -96.92
C MET A 1 -19.03 -8.23 -95.85
N ALA A 2 -18.25 -8.03 -94.81
CA ALA A 2 -16.83 -8.32 -94.58
C ALA A 2 -16.58 -8.81 -93.15
N ASP A 3 -15.54 -9.63 -93.01
CA ASP A 3 -14.91 -10.09 -91.77
C ASP A 3 -13.81 -9.09 -91.32
N ASP A 4 -13.10 -9.46 -90.23
CA ASP A 4 -11.89 -8.89 -89.58
C ASP A 4 -12.11 -7.86 -88.46
N GLU A 5 -11.39 -7.84 -87.33
CA GLU A 5 -10.46 -8.76 -86.64
C GLU A 5 -10.28 -8.22 -85.20
N VAL A 6 -9.87 -9.12 -84.31
CA VAL A 6 -9.52 -9.09 -82.87
C VAL A 6 -8.65 -7.92 -82.39
N VAL A 7 -8.91 -7.38 -81.17
CA VAL A 7 -7.88 -7.10 -80.13
C VAL A 7 -8.46 -7.24 -78.72
N VAL A 8 -7.80 -8.07 -77.90
CA VAL A 8 -8.01 -8.30 -76.46
C VAL A 8 -7.24 -7.25 -75.63
N ALA A 9 -7.85 -6.72 -74.57
CA ALA A 9 -7.10 -6.19 -73.41
C ALA A 9 -7.97 -6.13 -72.14
N SER A 10 -7.51 -6.86 -71.11
CA SER A 10 -7.96 -6.80 -69.72
C SER A 10 -7.91 -5.40 -69.12
N ALA A 11 -8.85 -5.09 -68.22
CA ALA A 11 -8.55 -4.35 -67.00
C ALA A 11 -9.65 -4.62 -65.96
N GLU A 12 -9.24 -5.29 -64.88
CA GLU A 12 -10.00 -5.45 -63.67
C GLU A 12 -10.11 -4.12 -62.92
N GLU A 13 -11.32 -3.70 -62.57
CA GLU A 13 -11.65 -2.77 -61.47
C GLU A 13 -13.19 -2.61 -61.53
N SER A 14 -13.98 -2.66 -60.48
CA SER A 14 -13.72 -2.37 -59.09
C SER A 14 -14.85 -3.02 -58.28
N LEU A 15 -14.48 -3.89 -57.34
CA LEU A 15 -15.41 -4.42 -56.33
C LEU A 15 -15.87 -3.25 -55.45
N THR A 16 -17.11 -2.80 -55.64
CA THR A 16 -17.82 -1.93 -54.69
C THR A 16 -18.04 -2.67 -53.37
N THR A 17 -17.07 -2.59 -52.47
CA THR A 17 -17.25 -2.82 -51.02
C THR A 17 -17.60 -1.48 -50.36
N PRO A 18 -18.78 -1.31 -49.74
CA PRO A 18 -19.03 -0.16 -48.90
C PRO A 18 -18.30 -0.37 -47.57
N LEU A 19 -17.21 0.37 -47.42
CA LEU A 19 -16.83 1.12 -46.22
C LEU A 19 -16.89 0.34 -44.89
N LEU A 20 -15.84 -0.44 -44.61
CA LEU A 20 -15.48 -0.76 -43.23
C LEU A 20 -15.10 0.55 -42.54
N GLU A 21 -15.90 0.95 -41.54
CA GLU A 21 -15.53 1.93 -40.52
C GLU A 21 -14.08 1.69 -40.07
N PRO A 22 -13.29 2.75 -39.80
CA PRO A 22 -11.98 2.60 -39.20
C PRO A 22 -12.15 1.82 -37.90
N ALA A 23 -11.73 0.56 -37.90
CA ALA A 23 -11.69 -0.27 -36.70
C ALA A 23 -10.96 0.55 -35.64
N ALA A 24 -11.69 0.93 -34.59
CA ALA A 24 -11.16 1.67 -33.47
C ALA A 24 -9.83 1.02 -33.07
N SER A 25 -8.75 1.81 -33.13
CA SER A 25 -7.41 1.35 -32.80
C SER A 25 -7.48 0.54 -31.49
N PRO A 26 -6.89 -0.68 -31.42
CA PRO A 26 -7.06 -1.55 -30.28
C PRO A 26 -6.61 -0.82 -29.02
N ARG A 27 -7.57 -0.34 -28.23
CA ARG A 27 -7.28 0.29 -26.95
C ARG A 27 -6.71 -0.79 -26.04
N ASP A 28 -5.59 -0.47 -25.39
CA ASP A 28 -5.06 -1.36 -24.38
C ASP A 28 -6.09 -1.51 -23.25
N PRO A 29 -6.42 -2.74 -22.85
CA PRO A 29 -7.42 -2.97 -21.81
C PRO A 29 -6.94 -2.35 -20.50
N SER A 30 -7.83 -1.63 -19.82
CA SER A 30 -7.50 -0.84 -18.63
C SER A 30 -8.59 -0.95 -17.59
N VAL A 31 -8.20 -0.79 -16.32
CA VAL A 31 -9.12 -0.77 -15.18
C VAL A 31 -9.00 0.53 -14.43
N GLU A 32 -10.14 1.00 -13.92
CA GLU A 32 -10.19 2.15 -13.04
C GLU A 32 -9.98 1.68 -11.59
N VAL A 33 -8.93 2.21 -10.97
CA VAL A 33 -8.49 1.81 -9.63
C VAL A 33 -8.77 2.95 -8.67
N SER A 34 -9.64 2.70 -7.69
CA SER A 34 -9.84 3.58 -6.53
C SER A 34 -8.97 3.10 -5.37
N LEU A 35 -7.82 3.74 -5.17
CA LEU A 35 -6.86 3.37 -4.15
C LEU A 35 -7.06 4.15 -2.84
N TYR A 36 -7.32 3.41 -1.77
CA TYR A 36 -7.38 3.88 -0.39
C TYR A 36 -6.06 3.61 0.33
N ARG A 37 -5.75 4.41 1.35
CA ARG A 37 -4.58 4.20 2.21
C ARG A 37 -5.04 3.87 3.63
N ARG A 38 -5.01 2.58 4.00
CA ARG A 38 -5.52 2.05 5.28
C ARG A 38 -6.99 2.39 5.54
N GLY A 39 -7.81 2.36 4.49
CA GLY A 39 -9.23 2.72 4.57
C GLY A 39 -9.52 4.16 5.02
N ALA A 40 -8.52 5.05 5.00
CA ALA A 40 -8.65 6.44 5.42
C ALA A 40 -8.52 7.41 4.23
N GLY A 41 -9.37 8.43 4.24
CA GLY A 41 -9.35 9.54 3.28
C GLY A 41 -10.06 9.26 1.94
N PRO A 42 -10.21 10.30 1.11
CA PRO A 42 -10.73 10.16 -0.25
C PRO A 42 -9.81 9.25 -1.09
N PRO A 43 -10.37 8.37 -1.93
CA PRO A 43 -9.56 7.47 -2.76
C PRO A 43 -8.81 8.25 -3.84
N LYS A 44 -7.58 7.82 -4.13
CA LYS A 44 -6.87 8.22 -5.35
C LYS A 44 -7.38 7.37 -6.50
N VAL A 45 -8.06 7.99 -7.46
CA VAL A 45 -8.57 7.32 -8.65
C VAL A 45 -7.55 7.44 -9.78
N PHE A 46 -7.19 6.32 -10.41
CA PHE A 46 -6.30 6.30 -11.58
C PHE A 46 -6.63 5.12 -12.49
N ARG A 47 -6.17 5.17 -13.74
CA ARG A 47 -6.29 4.05 -14.69
C ARG A 47 -5.02 3.23 -14.70
N SER A 48 -5.16 1.92 -14.61
CA SER A 48 -4.05 0.96 -14.73
C SER A 48 -4.28 0.04 -15.92
N GLY A 49 -3.27 -0.13 -16.76
CA GLY A 49 -3.32 -1.05 -17.89
C GLY A 49 -3.26 -2.51 -17.42
N LEU A 50 -4.07 -3.37 -18.03
CA LEU A 50 -4.02 -4.81 -17.82
C LEU A 50 -2.86 -5.42 -18.62
N ARG A 51 -2.16 -6.36 -17.98
CA ARG A 51 -0.93 -7.01 -18.44
C ARG A 51 -1.11 -8.53 -18.45
N GLY A 52 -0.04 -9.25 -18.76
CA GLY A 52 -0.03 -10.71 -18.86
C GLY A 52 -0.44 -11.23 -20.24
N PRO A 53 -0.41 -12.55 -20.45
CA PRO A 53 -0.56 -13.17 -21.77
C PRO A 53 -1.90 -12.85 -22.46
N ARG A 54 -2.95 -12.68 -21.65
CA ARG A 54 -4.31 -12.35 -22.11
C ARG A 54 -4.68 -10.88 -21.90
N ARG A 55 -3.71 -10.05 -21.49
CA ARG A 55 -3.93 -8.64 -21.13
C ARG A 55 -5.11 -8.46 -20.15
N ASP A 56 -5.22 -9.36 -19.18
CA ASP A 56 -6.31 -9.43 -18.20
C ASP A 56 -5.83 -9.33 -16.75
N ARG A 57 -4.52 -9.23 -16.51
CA ARG A 57 -3.96 -9.23 -15.15
C ARG A 57 -3.52 -7.84 -14.72
N LEU A 58 -3.79 -7.50 -13.46
CA LEU A 58 -3.34 -6.23 -12.88
C LEU A 58 -1.84 -6.29 -12.56
N ASP A 59 -1.08 -5.25 -12.88
CA ASP A 59 0.31 -5.10 -12.44
C ASP A 59 0.38 -4.66 -10.97
N VAL A 60 0.34 -5.64 -10.08
CA VAL A 60 0.31 -5.42 -8.63
C VAL A 60 1.64 -4.85 -8.13
N ARG A 61 2.78 -5.29 -8.69
CA ARG A 61 4.10 -4.80 -8.29
C ARG A 61 4.37 -3.38 -8.79
N GLY A 62 3.99 -3.06 -10.01
CA GLY A 62 4.07 -1.69 -10.54
C GLY A 62 3.30 -0.71 -9.66
N ILE A 63 2.04 -1.04 -9.34
CA ILE A 63 1.19 -0.21 -8.46
C ILE A 63 1.79 -0.09 -7.04
N GLN A 64 2.36 -1.17 -6.50
CA GLN A 64 3.03 -1.12 -5.19
C GLN A 64 4.27 -0.21 -5.21
N ALA A 65 5.07 -0.26 -6.26
CA ALA A 65 6.25 0.59 -6.40
C ALA A 65 5.86 2.06 -6.60
N GLU A 66 4.92 2.33 -7.50
CA GLU A 66 4.47 3.69 -7.84
C GLU A 66 3.81 4.42 -6.66
N HIS A 67 3.11 3.69 -5.80
CA HIS A 67 2.40 4.27 -4.66
C HIS A 67 3.04 3.97 -3.31
N GLU A 68 4.27 3.45 -3.30
CA GLU A 68 5.05 3.10 -2.11
C GLU A 68 4.28 2.21 -1.13
N LEU A 69 3.60 1.21 -1.66
CA LEU A 69 2.77 0.28 -0.90
C LEU A 69 3.56 -1.00 -0.58
N ARG A 70 3.34 -1.52 0.62
CA ARG A 70 3.83 -2.85 1.04
C ARG A 70 2.90 -3.97 0.59
N ALA A 71 1.59 -3.71 0.59
CA ALA A 71 0.58 -4.69 0.24
C ALA A 71 -0.66 -4.00 -0.33
N LEU A 72 -1.38 -4.73 -1.18
CA LEU A 72 -2.65 -4.32 -1.79
C LEU A 72 -3.75 -5.30 -1.40
N PHE A 73 -4.93 -4.75 -1.13
CA PHE A 73 -6.12 -5.50 -0.74
C PHE A 73 -7.29 -5.08 -1.64
N ALA A 74 -7.89 -6.01 -2.37
CA ALA A 74 -9.12 -5.75 -3.11
C ALA A 74 -10.31 -5.78 -2.15
N PHE A 75 -11.20 -4.82 -2.23
CA PHE A 75 -12.45 -4.85 -1.47
C PHE A 75 -13.61 -4.30 -2.30
N LYS A 76 -14.83 -4.57 -1.82
CA LYS A 76 -16.05 -3.99 -2.41
C LYS A 76 -16.53 -2.85 -1.51
N PRO A 77 -16.49 -1.59 -1.98
CA PRO A 77 -16.99 -0.47 -1.20
C PRO A 77 -18.49 -0.67 -0.94
N GLY A 78 -18.94 -0.37 0.28
CA GLY A 78 -20.35 -0.55 0.70
C GLY A 78 -20.72 -1.93 1.24
N VAL A 79 -20.12 -3.02 0.72
CA VAL A 79 -20.50 -4.40 1.12
C VAL A 79 -19.53 -5.01 2.14
N SER A 80 -18.22 -4.74 2.01
CA SER A 80 -17.22 -5.32 2.91
C SER A 80 -16.11 -4.34 3.23
N ARG A 81 -15.84 -4.16 4.53
CA ARG A 81 -14.63 -3.49 5.04
C ARG A 81 -13.42 -4.42 5.11
N ARG A 82 -13.60 -5.73 4.91
CA ARG A 82 -12.47 -6.69 4.84
C ARG A 82 -12.05 -6.84 3.38
N GLY A 83 -10.85 -6.33 3.07
CA GLY A 83 -10.22 -6.54 1.78
C GLY A 83 -9.52 -7.89 1.69
N LEU A 84 -9.61 -8.53 0.52
CA LEU A 84 -8.85 -9.70 0.15
C LEU A 84 -7.45 -9.27 -0.30
N ARG A 85 -6.42 -9.76 0.37
CA ARG A 85 -5.03 -9.46 -0.01
C ARG A 85 -4.72 -9.99 -1.41
N ILE A 86 -4.35 -9.12 -2.33
CA ILE A 86 -3.84 -9.51 -3.63
C ILE A 86 -2.37 -9.88 -3.47
N ARG A 87 -2.05 -11.16 -3.69
CA ARG A 87 -0.66 -11.63 -3.73
C ARG A 87 -0.14 -11.49 -5.17
N PRO A 88 0.93 -10.71 -5.39
CA PRO A 88 1.59 -10.69 -6.69
C PRO A 88 2.26 -12.04 -6.94
N ASP A 89 2.17 -12.53 -8.16
CA ASP A 89 2.96 -13.66 -8.62
C ASP A 89 4.47 -13.33 -8.47
N PRO A 90 5.29 -14.19 -7.84
CA PRO A 90 6.72 -13.93 -7.69
C PRO A 90 7.46 -13.81 -9.03
N ALA A 91 7.02 -14.51 -10.08
CA ALA A 91 7.69 -14.49 -11.37
C ALA A 91 7.33 -13.24 -12.18
N THR A 92 6.04 -12.93 -12.27
CA THR A 92 5.55 -11.88 -13.18
C THR A 92 5.09 -10.60 -12.48
N GLY A 93 4.87 -10.62 -11.18
CA GLY A 93 4.40 -9.46 -10.41
C GLY A 93 2.91 -9.13 -10.58
N HIS A 94 2.19 -9.87 -11.42
CA HIS A 94 0.78 -9.62 -11.71
C HIS A 94 -0.18 -10.25 -10.69
N SER A 95 -1.44 -9.83 -10.73
CA SER A 95 -2.53 -10.48 -9.99
C SER A 95 -2.76 -11.92 -10.48
N ALA A 96 -3.12 -12.80 -9.55
CA ALA A 96 -3.57 -14.15 -9.88
C ALA A 96 -4.97 -14.16 -10.53
N VAL A 97 -5.81 -13.18 -10.17
CA VAL A 97 -7.19 -13.06 -10.64
C VAL A 97 -7.22 -12.16 -11.88
N PRO A 98 -7.95 -12.54 -12.94
CA PRO A 98 -8.15 -11.70 -14.11
C PRO A 98 -9.21 -10.61 -13.83
N PHE A 99 -9.03 -9.48 -14.50
CA PHE A 99 -9.94 -8.35 -14.49
C PHE A 99 -10.48 -8.10 -15.89
N ARG A 100 -11.68 -7.50 -15.95
CA ARG A 100 -12.30 -7.09 -17.21
C ARG A 100 -11.85 -5.69 -17.58
N ASP A 101 -11.78 -5.42 -18.88
CA ASP A 101 -11.57 -4.07 -19.39
C ASP A 101 -12.71 -3.14 -18.92
N GLY A 102 -12.35 -1.91 -18.56
CA GLY A 102 -13.25 -0.90 -18.01
C GLY A 102 -13.76 -1.19 -16.59
N ALA A 103 -13.28 -2.24 -15.91
CA ALA A 103 -13.74 -2.54 -14.56
C ALA A 103 -13.29 -1.48 -13.55
N ALA A 104 -14.23 -1.01 -12.71
CA ALA A 104 -13.94 -0.16 -11.56
C ALA A 104 -13.68 -1.02 -10.32
N ILE A 105 -12.46 -0.97 -9.78
CA ILE A 105 -12.04 -1.76 -8.63
C ILE A 105 -11.57 -0.86 -7.48
N ALA A 106 -11.93 -1.22 -6.25
CA ALA A 106 -11.44 -0.54 -5.05
C ALA A 106 -10.30 -1.36 -4.42
N LEU A 107 -9.17 -0.69 -4.20
CA LEU A 107 -7.99 -1.27 -3.59
C LEU A 107 -7.66 -0.50 -2.31
N ASP A 108 -7.28 -1.21 -1.25
CA ASP A 108 -6.69 -0.62 -0.05
C ASP A 108 -5.20 -0.96 -0.01
N GLY A 109 -4.37 0.06 0.09
CA GLY A 109 -2.92 -0.02 0.13
C GLY A 109 -2.41 0.13 1.54
N GLU A 110 -1.63 -0.85 2.02
CA GLU A 110 -0.80 -0.65 3.20
C GLU A 110 0.45 0.13 2.80
N PRO A 111 0.68 1.35 3.29
CA PRO A 111 1.88 2.11 2.97
C PRO A 111 3.12 1.37 3.50
N LYS A 112 4.18 1.37 2.68
CA LYS A 112 5.50 0.90 3.08
C LYS A 112 5.93 1.77 4.25
N VAL A 113 6.24 1.11 5.35
CA VAL A 113 6.38 1.75 6.66
C VAL A 113 7.67 2.58 6.70
N GLN A 114 7.70 3.74 6.05
CA GLN A 114 8.74 4.75 6.26
C GLN A 114 8.37 5.67 7.44
N VAL A 115 7.07 5.86 7.70
CA VAL A 115 6.54 6.76 8.75
C VAL A 115 6.64 6.18 10.18
N SER A 116 7.11 4.93 10.36
CA SER A 116 7.23 4.32 11.70
C SER A 116 8.67 4.18 12.22
N TRP A 117 9.70 4.61 11.48
CA TRP A 117 11.07 4.61 12.01
C TRP A 117 11.36 5.85 12.86
N THR A 118 10.71 6.98 12.56
CA THR A 118 10.86 8.22 13.34
C THR A 118 10.20 8.15 14.72
N LYS A 119 9.11 7.39 14.90
CA LYS A 119 8.47 7.21 16.21
C LYS A 119 9.38 6.56 17.27
N PRO A 120 10.02 5.40 17.01
CA PRO A 120 10.93 4.80 17.98
C PRO A 120 12.22 5.61 18.13
N ALA A 121 12.79 6.16 17.03
CA ALA A 121 14.00 6.98 17.10
C ALA A 121 13.76 8.27 17.90
N SER A 122 12.65 8.98 17.65
CA SER A 122 12.26 10.17 18.41
C SER A 122 12.02 9.83 19.88
N MET A 123 11.38 8.70 20.21
CA MET A 123 11.25 8.26 21.60
C MET A 123 12.61 7.98 22.27
N ILE A 124 13.59 7.45 21.54
CA ILE A 124 14.95 7.25 22.07
C ILE A 124 15.64 8.60 22.30
N VAL A 125 15.56 9.52 21.33
CA VAL A 125 16.15 10.86 21.45
C VAL A 125 15.53 11.64 22.60
N VAL A 126 14.20 11.62 22.74
CA VAL A 126 13.49 12.25 23.86
C VAL A 126 13.89 11.60 25.19
N GLY A 127 13.98 10.27 25.24
CA GLY A 127 14.43 9.57 26.44
C GLY A 127 15.86 9.93 26.86
N LEU A 128 16.78 10.01 25.90
CA LEU A 128 18.17 10.43 26.14
C LEU A 128 18.27 11.90 26.54
N LEU A 129 17.47 12.78 25.93
CA LEU A 129 17.44 14.20 26.27
C LEU A 129 16.95 14.42 27.71
N VAL A 130 15.90 13.71 28.12
CA VAL A 130 15.40 13.75 29.50
C VAL A 130 16.48 13.22 30.46
N LEU A 131 17.11 12.08 30.16
CA LEU A 131 18.15 11.51 31.02
C LEU A 131 19.38 12.42 31.15
N ALA A 132 19.81 13.03 30.04
CA ALA A 132 20.91 13.98 30.02
C ALA A 132 20.57 15.24 30.83
N LEU A 133 19.35 15.77 30.68
CA LEU A 133 18.89 16.92 31.47
C LEU A 133 18.85 16.59 32.98
N MET A 134 18.38 15.39 33.35
CA MET A 134 18.43 14.93 34.74
C MET A 134 19.87 14.83 35.27
N ALA A 135 20.80 14.30 34.48
CA ALA A 135 22.20 14.18 34.87
C ALA A 135 22.86 15.55 35.05
N VAL A 136 22.63 16.49 34.12
CA VAL A 136 23.15 17.86 34.22
C VAL A 136 22.63 18.55 35.49
N VAL A 137 21.35 18.38 35.81
CA VAL A 137 20.73 18.92 37.04
C VAL A 137 21.30 18.26 38.30
N ALA A 138 21.61 16.97 38.26
CA ALA A 138 22.21 16.24 39.39
C ALA A 138 23.68 16.64 39.64
N PHE A 139 24.47 16.84 38.58
CA PHE A 139 25.90 17.17 38.70
C PHE A 139 26.17 18.67 38.93
N ASN A 140 25.39 19.56 38.32
CA ASN A 140 25.60 21.01 38.44
C ASN A 140 24.73 21.68 39.51
N GLY A 141 23.88 20.90 40.19
CA GLY A 141 22.86 21.41 41.09
C GLY A 141 21.63 21.92 40.33
N VAL A 142 20.46 21.85 40.98
CA VAL A 142 19.21 22.39 40.43
C VAL A 142 19.36 23.91 40.35
N PRO A 143 19.12 24.55 39.18
CA PRO A 143 19.19 26.01 39.11
C PRO A 143 18.18 26.59 40.09
N GLU A 144 18.59 27.59 40.87
CA GLU A 144 17.82 28.18 41.97
C GLU A 144 16.42 28.65 41.53
N SER A 145 16.27 28.97 40.23
CA SER A 145 15.00 29.29 39.58
C SER A 145 13.96 28.15 39.61
N LEU A 146 14.36 26.87 39.64
CA LEU A 146 13.45 25.71 39.72
C LEU A 146 13.17 25.23 41.15
N LEU A 147 14.07 25.53 42.09
CA LEU A 147 13.93 25.19 43.52
C LEU A 147 12.85 25.99 44.24
N SER A 148 12.43 27.13 43.67
CA SER A 148 11.35 27.98 44.17
C SER A 148 9.96 27.35 44.04
N SER A 149 9.82 26.28 43.23
CA SER A 149 8.55 25.59 43.03
C SER A 149 8.45 24.34 43.92
N SER A 150 7.46 24.35 44.82
CA SER A 150 7.09 23.18 45.64
C SER A 150 6.74 21.95 44.79
N VAL A 151 6.34 22.18 43.54
CA VAL A 151 6.00 21.18 42.53
C VAL A 151 7.23 20.38 42.07
N VAL A 152 8.39 21.01 41.91
CA VAL A 152 9.62 20.32 41.49
C VAL A 152 10.18 19.45 42.61
N LYS A 153 10.13 19.90 43.88
CA LYS A 153 10.49 19.07 45.03
C LYS A 153 9.59 17.83 45.19
N ALA A 154 8.31 17.93 44.80
CA ALA A 154 7.40 16.80 44.81
C ALA A 154 7.65 15.82 43.66
N LEU A 155 7.88 16.30 42.42
CA LEU A 155 8.10 15.41 41.27
C LEU A 155 9.49 14.77 41.22
N PHE A 156 10.50 15.39 41.81
CA PHE A 156 11.88 14.89 41.85
C PHE A 156 12.22 14.12 43.13
N SER A 157 11.21 13.68 43.88
CA SER A 157 11.45 12.75 44.98
C SER A 157 11.99 11.42 44.44
N PRO A 158 13.08 10.85 45.01
CA PRO A 158 13.72 9.64 44.53
C PRO A 158 12.76 8.45 44.33
N TRP A 159 11.69 8.38 45.11
CA TRP A 159 10.67 7.32 45.05
C TRP A 159 9.71 7.45 43.85
N ILE A 160 9.37 8.68 43.47
CA ILE A 160 8.51 8.95 42.30
C ILE A 160 9.31 8.70 41.02
N LEU A 161 10.60 9.03 41.03
CA LEU A 161 11.52 8.73 39.95
C LEU A 161 11.67 7.21 39.74
N ALA A 162 11.89 6.45 40.82
CA ALA A 162 11.91 4.99 40.76
C ALA A 162 10.60 4.42 40.20
N SER A 163 9.46 4.96 40.63
CA SER A 163 8.13 4.52 40.17
C SER A 163 7.93 4.81 38.68
N ALA A 164 8.30 6.00 38.21
CA ALA A 164 8.20 6.38 36.80
C ALA A 164 9.09 5.49 35.91
N VAL A 165 10.33 5.20 36.35
CA VAL A 165 11.24 4.29 35.64
C VAL A 165 10.67 2.88 35.58
N ILE A 166 10.12 2.35 36.67
CA ILE A 166 9.50 1.01 36.70
C ILE A 166 8.28 0.94 35.77
N VAL A 167 7.40 1.95 35.80
CA VAL A 167 6.24 2.02 34.89
C VAL A 167 6.70 2.10 33.44
N PHE A 168 7.72 2.89 33.13
CA PHE A 168 8.27 3.03 31.80
C PHE A 168 8.91 1.73 31.29
N VAL A 169 9.70 1.05 32.11
CA VAL A 169 10.28 -0.27 31.78
C VAL A 169 9.18 -1.31 31.59
N ARG A 170 8.16 -1.35 32.44
CA ARG A 170 7.03 -2.28 32.32
C ARG A 170 6.19 -2.00 31.07
N LEU A 171 6.07 -0.74 30.66
CA LEU A 171 5.37 -0.36 29.43
C LEU A 171 6.18 -0.77 28.18
N ARG A 172 7.51 -0.63 28.21
CA ARG A 172 8.41 -1.09 27.14
C ARG A 172 8.50 -2.62 27.03
N MET A 173 8.41 -3.32 28.15
CA MET A 173 8.59 -4.77 28.22
C MET A 173 7.28 -5.54 28.05
N ARG A 174 6.15 -4.90 27.70
CA ARG A 174 4.94 -5.66 27.34
C ARG A 174 5.26 -6.55 26.13
N PRO A 175 5.32 -7.87 26.29
CA PRO A 175 5.54 -8.75 25.17
C PRO A 175 4.33 -8.58 24.26
N GLN A 176 4.57 -8.24 22.99
CA GLN A 176 3.52 -8.39 21.99
C GLN A 176 3.03 -9.83 22.07
N ALA A 177 1.72 -9.99 22.25
CA ALA A 177 1.11 -11.30 22.42
C ALA A 177 1.59 -12.25 21.32
N PRO A 178 2.09 -13.45 21.66
CA PRO A 178 2.54 -14.40 20.66
C PRO A 178 1.37 -14.74 19.73
N PRO A 179 1.61 -14.86 18.41
CA PRO A 179 0.57 -15.24 17.46
C PRO A 179 -0.01 -16.57 17.91
N ARG A 180 -1.33 -16.60 18.14
CA ARG A 180 -2.05 -17.82 18.53
C ARG A 180 -1.70 -18.94 17.55
N LEU A 181 -0.93 -19.91 18.02
CA LEU A 181 -0.65 -21.14 17.31
C LEU A 181 -1.98 -21.85 17.09
N ARG A 182 -2.38 -21.88 15.81
CA ARG A 182 -3.54 -22.59 15.31
C ARG A 182 -3.31 -24.08 15.56
N MET A 183 -3.96 -24.65 16.57
CA MET A 183 -3.95 -26.09 16.80
C MET A 183 -4.44 -26.81 15.53
N ARG A 184 -3.64 -27.76 15.07
CA ARG A 184 -3.97 -28.70 14.00
C ARG A 184 -4.90 -29.76 14.60
N PRO A 185 -6.07 -30.07 14.00
CA PRO A 185 -6.88 -31.18 14.48
C PRO A 185 -6.15 -32.48 14.21
N GLN A 186 -6.00 -33.29 15.25
CA GLN A 186 -5.52 -34.67 15.19
C GLN A 186 -6.60 -35.51 14.51
N ALA A 187 -6.25 -36.30 13.49
CA ALA A 187 -7.16 -37.23 12.85
C ALA A 187 -7.38 -38.46 13.77
N PRO A 188 -8.61 -39.00 13.83
CA PRO A 188 -8.93 -40.20 14.63
C PRO A 188 -8.36 -41.50 14.00
N PRO A 189 -8.26 -42.59 14.80
CA PRO A 189 -7.38 -43.73 14.55
C PRO A 189 -7.73 -44.58 13.33
#